data_AF-A0A9P6DNK2-F1
#
_entry.id   AF-A0A9P6DNK2-F1
#
_cell.length_a   1.000
_cell.length_b   1.000
_cell.length_c   1.000
_cell.angle_alpha   90.00
_cell.angle_beta   90.00
_cell.angle_gamma   90.00
#
_symmetry.space_group_name_H-M   'P 1'
#
loop_
_entity.id
_entity.type
_entity.pdbx_description
1 polymer ?
#
loop_
_entity_poly.entity_id
_entity_poly.type
_entity_poly.pdbx_seq_one_letter_code
_entity_poly.pdbx_strand_id
1 'polypeptide(L)'
;SKSDLTKQLQELKTELLSLSLHVQKIASSSASKLTQISTICKSITHVLTVTNQKACQNLQEYYRKKCLPLDLCIKKPMPSAIN
;
A
#
# COMPACT_ATOMS: atom_id res chain seq x y z
N SER A 1 0.97 -16.47 -0.09
CA SER A 1 2.09 -16.50 -1.06
C SER A 1 2.12 -15.20 -1.88
N LYS A 2 3.27 -14.79 -2.46
CA LYS A 2 3.36 -13.54 -3.26
C LYS A 2 2.30 -13.48 -4.37
N SER A 3 2.05 -14.61 -5.02
CA SER A 3 1.03 -14.79 -6.06
C SER A 3 -0.40 -14.54 -5.58
N ASP A 4 -0.67 -14.80 -4.29
CA ASP A 4 -1.99 -14.62 -3.70
C ASP A 4 -2.29 -13.14 -3.45
N LEU A 5 -1.31 -12.41 -2.90
CA LEU A 5 -1.39 -10.96 -2.70
C LEU A 5 -1.56 -10.21 -4.03
N THR A 6 -0.91 -10.66 -5.10
CA THR A 6 -1.07 -10.05 -6.43
C THR A 6 -2.46 -10.28 -7.02
N LYS A 7 -3.07 -11.45 -6.76
CA LYS A 7 -4.44 -11.75 -7.20
C LYS A 7 -5.45 -10.90 -6.43
N GLN A 8 -5.35 -10.87 -5.09
CA GLN A 8 -6.18 -10.01 -4.23
C GLN A 8 -6.09 -8.54 -4.65
N LEU A 9 -4.88 -8.05 -4.97
CA LEU A 9 -4.68 -6.68 -5.43
C LEU A 9 -5.36 -6.41 -6.78
N GLN A 10 -5.36 -7.37 -7.70
CA GLN A 10 -6.04 -7.23 -8.99
C GLN A 10 -7.55 -7.19 -8.81
N GLU A 11 -8.11 -8.08 -7.99
CA GLU A 11 -9.54 -8.13 -7.67
C GLU A 11 -10.02 -6.82 -7.01
N LEU A 12 -9.31 -6.35 -5.97
CA LEU A 12 -9.65 -5.09 -5.29
C LEU A 12 -9.59 -3.88 -6.22
N LYS A 13 -8.65 -3.85 -7.17
CA LYS A 13 -8.58 -2.79 -8.19
C LYS A 13 -9.76 -2.84 -9.15
N THR A 14 -10.17 -4.03 -9.59
CA THR A 14 -11.35 -4.16 -10.48
C THR A 14 -12.63 -3.74 -9.77
N GLU A 15 -12.79 -4.08 -8.49
CA GLU A 15 -13.92 -3.66 -7.66
C GLU A 15 -13.94 -2.13 -7.49
N LEU A 16 -12.78 -1.52 -7.19
CA LEU A 16 -12.65 -0.06 -7.08
C LEU A 16 -13.04 0.66 -8.38
N LEU A 17 -12.57 0.18 -9.53
CA LEU A 17 -12.89 0.75 -10.84
C LEU A 17 -14.40 0.68 -11.12
N SER A 18 -15.02 -0.46 -10.83
CA SER A 18 -16.47 -0.64 -10.94
C SER A 18 -17.21 0.37 -10.05
N LEU A 19 -16.85 0.47 -8.76
CA LEU A 19 -17.53 1.39 -7.85
C LEU A 19 -17.35 2.87 -8.23
N SER A 20 -16.16 3.27 -8.68
CA SER A 20 -15.85 4.65 -9.09
C SER A 20 -16.66 5.10 -10.31
N LEU A 21 -16.84 4.24 -11.30
CA LEU A 21 -17.65 4.53 -12.49
C LEU A 21 -19.13 4.76 -12.14
N HIS A 22 -19.65 4.02 -11.16
CA HIS A 22 -21.03 4.12 -10.74
C HIS A 22 -21.31 5.36 -9.87
N VAL A 23 -20.32 5.85 -9.10
CA VAL A 23 -20.44 7.07 -8.30
C VAL A 23 -20.49 8.34 -9.18
N GLN A 24 -19.77 8.37 -10.29
CA GLN A 24 -19.77 9.52 -11.21
C GLN A 24 -21.08 9.65 -12.00
N LYS A 25 -21.71 8.53 -12.37
CA LYS A 25 -22.92 8.53 -13.21
C LYS A 25 -24.20 8.84 -12.43
N ILE A 26 -24.22 8.57 -11.13
CA ILE A 26 -25.42 8.73 -10.29
C ILE A 26 -25.13 9.86 -9.30
N ALA A 27 -25.49 11.09 -9.67
CA ALA A 27 -25.36 12.30 -8.86
C ALA A 27 -26.24 12.31 -7.58
N SER A 28 -26.80 11.16 -7.20
CA SER A 28 -27.58 10.91 -5.97
C SER A 28 -27.01 9.70 -5.22
N SER A 29 -25.77 9.81 -4.72
CA SER A 29 -25.05 8.66 -4.14
C SER A 29 -25.52 8.28 -2.73
N SER A 30 -25.89 7.01 -2.55
CA SER A 30 -26.11 6.38 -1.24
C SER A 30 -24.80 6.32 -0.42
N ALA A 31 -24.80 6.83 0.82
CA ALA A 31 -23.62 6.89 1.70
C ALA A 31 -22.86 5.55 1.89
N SER A 32 -23.55 4.42 1.77
CA SER A 32 -22.99 3.07 1.84
C SER A 32 -21.95 2.74 0.77
N LYS A 33 -22.02 3.35 -0.42
CA LYS A 33 -21.06 3.10 -1.51
C LYS A 33 -19.73 3.83 -1.27
N LEU A 34 -19.79 5.03 -0.69
CA LEU A 34 -18.59 5.81 -0.35
C LEU A 34 -17.79 5.17 0.79
N THR A 35 -18.48 4.59 1.78
CA THR A 35 -17.81 3.86 2.87
C THR A 35 -17.13 2.59 2.36
N GLN A 36 -17.74 1.87 1.42
CA GLN A 36 -17.13 0.72 0.76
C GLN A 36 -15.87 1.10 -0.02
N ILE A 37 -15.89 2.20 -0.79
CA ILE A 37 -14.71 2.72 -1.50
C ILE A 37 -13.57 3.02 -0.51
N SER A 38 -13.86 3.67 0.62
CA SER A 38 -12.85 3.93 1.65
C SER A 38 -12.22 2.63 2.19
N THR A 39 -13.03 1.62 2.45
CA THR A 39 -12.56 0.31 2.92
C THR A 39 -11.68 -0.40 1.89
N ILE A 40 -12.07 -0.38 0.61
CA ILE A 40 -11.29 -0.99 -0.47
C ILE A 40 -9.94 -0.28 -0.64
N CYS A 41 -9.91 1.06 -0.62
CA CYS A 41 -8.66 1.82 -0.67
C CYS A 41 -7.72 1.45 0.47
N LYS A 42 -8.24 1.33 1.71
CA LYS A 42 -7.45 0.89 2.88
C LYS A 42 -6.89 -0.52 2.68
N SER A 43 -7.69 -1.44 2.14
CA SER A 43 -7.27 -2.80 1.84
C SER A 43 -6.13 -2.83 0.80
N ILE A 44 -6.25 -2.06 -0.29
CA ILE A 44 -5.20 -1.92 -1.32
C ILE A 44 -3.90 -1.39 -0.71
N THR A 45 -3.99 -0.33 0.11
CA THR A 45 -2.82 0.23 0.81
C THR A 45 -2.16 -0.84 1.67
N HIS A 46 -2.93 -1.60 2.45
CA HIS A 46 -2.38 -2.65 3.32
C HIS A 46 -1.66 -3.75 2.52
N VAL A 47 -2.24 -4.23 1.42
CA VAL A 47 -1.61 -5.26 0.55
C VAL A 47 -0.30 -4.75 -0.06
N LEU A 48 -0.27 -3.49 -0.52
CA LEU A 48 0.94 -2.86 -1.05
C LEU A 48 2.01 -2.70 0.05
N THR A 49 1.62 -2.28 1.25
CA THR A 49 2.53 -2.13 2.39
C THR A 49 3.16 -3.47 2.78
N VAL A 50 2.38 -4.54 2.92
CA VAL A 50 2.89 -5.88 3.26
C VAL A 50 3.83 -6.40 2.17
N THR A 51 3.48 -6.20 0.90
CA THR A 51 4.32 -6.61 -0.24
C THR A 51 5.66 -5.87 -0.23
N ASN A 52 5.63 -4.55 -0.01
CA ASN A 52 6.83 -3.73 0.04
C ASN A 52 7.70 -4.08 1.27
N GLN A 53 7.09 -4.26 2.45
CA GLN A 53 7.80 -4.70 3.66
C GLN A 53 8.53 -6.02 3.41
N LYS A 54 7.87 -7.00 2.76
CA LYS A 54 8.51 -8.28 2.47
C LYS A 54 9.64 -8.14 1.45
N ALA A 55 9.51 -7.26 0.45
CA ALA A 55 10.59 -6.95 -0.48
C ALA A 55 11.79 -6.31 0.24
N CYS A 56 11.56 -5.31 1.09
CA CYS A 56 12.59 -4.68 1.91
C CYS A 56 13.31 -5.68 2.83
N GLN A 57 12.57 -6.58 3.50
CA GLN A 57 13.16 -7.62 4.36
C GLN A 57 14.06 -8.58 3.56
N ASN A 58 13.60 -9.06 2.40
CA ASN A 58 14.41 -9.94 1.55
C ASN A 58 15.70 -9.23 1.08
N LEU A 59 15.61 -7.93 0.75
CA LEU A 59 16.78 -7.13 0.38
C LEU A 59 17.71 -6.91 1.57
N GLN A 60 17.19 -6.65 2.77
CA GLN A 60 18.01 -6.54 3.99
C GLN A 60 18.75 -7.84 4.29
N GLU A 61 18.10 -8.99 4.17
CA GLU A 61 18.75 -10.30 4.33
C GLU A 61 19.83 -10.54 3.28
N TYR A 62 19.59 -10.14 2.03
CA TYR A 62 20.56 -10.26 0.94
C TYR A 62 21.79 -9.36 1.15
N TYR A 63 21.59 -8.09 1.55
CA TYR A 63 22.66 -7.11 1.68
C TYR A 63 23.32 -7.06 3.07
N ARG A 64 22.85 -7.84 4.05
CA ARG A 64 23.40 -7.90 5.43
C ARG A 64 24.91 -8.14 5.50
N LYS A 65 25.51 -8.80 4.49
CA LYS A 65 26.94 -9.15 4.45
C LYS A 65 27.82 -8.19 3.63
N LYS A 66 27.24 -7.26 2.84
CA LYS A 66 27.99 -6.47 1.84
C LYS A 66 27.65 -4.97 1.80
N CYS A 67 27.26 -4.39 2.94
CA CYS A 67 26.76 -3.02 3.11
C CYS A 67 25.29 -2.86 2.69
N LEU A 68 24.50 -2.17 3.52
CA LEU A 68 23.11 -1.83 3.18
C LEU A 68 23.09 -0.68 2.15
N PRO A 69 22.26 -0.76 1.09
CA PRO A 69 22.01 0.38 0.20
C PRO A 69 21.39 1.55 0.98
N LEU A 70 21.64 2.79 0.56
CA LEU A 70 21.26 4.02 1.28
C LEU A 70 19.76 4.05 1.67
N ASP A 71 18.86 3.49 0.85
CA ASP A 71 17.42 3.46 1.11
C ASP A 71 17.00 2.54 2.26
N LEU A 72 17.83 1.54 2.60
CA LEU A 72 17.61 0.61 3.72
C LEU A 72 18.33 1.05 5.00
N CYS A 73 19.11 2.12 4.95
CA CYS A 73 19.78 2.66 6.13
C CYS A 73 18.76 3.24 7.11
N ILE A 74 18.95 2.95 8.40
CA ILE A 74 18.16 3.54 9.49
C ILE A 74 18.30 5.06 9.39
N LYS A 75 17.18 5.74 9.08
CA LYS A 75 17.15 7.20 8.99
C LYS A 75 17.52 7.78 10.35
N LYS A 76 18.68 8.44 10.42
CA LYS A 76 19.10 9.11 11.65
C LYS A 76 18.12 10.26 11.94
N PRO A 77 17.63 10.42 13.18
CA PRO A 77 16.90 11.63 13.53
C PRO A 77 17.83 12.83 13.29
N MET A 78 17.34 13.81 12.54
CA MET A 78 18.01 15.11 12.43
C MET A 78 18.19 15.62 13.87
N PRO A 79 19.38 16.06 14.30
CA PRO A 79 19.52 16.70 15.61
C PRO A 79 18.62 17.94 15.57
N SER A 80 17.53 17.90 16.33
CA SER A 80 16.69 19.07 16.55
C SER A 80 17.59 20.13 17.14
N ALA A 81 17.87 21.18 16.35
CA ALA A 81 18.59 22.34 16.83
C ALA A 81 17.77 22.91 17.99
N ILE A 82 18.30 22.75 19.20
CA ILE A 82 17.85 23.46 20.38
C ILE A 82 18.35 24.89 20.20
N ASN A 83 17.44 25.81 19.84
CA ASN A 83 17.53 27.23 20.16
C ASN A 83 16.12 27.82 20.14
#